data_AF-A0A3B8JAT9-F1
#
_entry.id   AF-A0A3B8JAT9-F1
#
_cell.length_a   1.000
_cell.length_b   1.000
_cell.length_c   1.000
_cell.angle_alpha   90.00
_cell.angle_beta   90.00
_cell.angle_gamma   90.00
#
_symmetry.space_group_name_H-M   'P 1'
#
loop_
_entity.id
_entity.type
_entity.pdbx_description
1 polymer ?
#
loop_
_entity_poly.entity_id
_entity_poly.type
_entity_poly.pdbx_seq_one_letter_code
_entity_poly.pdbx_strand_id
1 'polypeptide(L)'
;MPPQVNRLPLSPTGADVILGVETTIFTSLLAMPLETSATTMFGPRGALLVGETGPLWVSDTGHHRLLGWRNRPILDGQPADWVIGQPDFDHEGQNAKGMPGRTTVNLPTGLCTCGEGMAVADAWNHRVLIWKQVPEDSNVPADVVLGQADFTQNEPNRGSQETA
;
A
#
# COMPACT_ATOMS: atom_id res chain seq x y z
N MET A 1 25.62 30.31 29.22
CA MET A 1 24.69 29.98 28.12
C MET A 1 24.28 28.53 28.29
N PRO A 2 22.99 28.16 28.34
CA PRO A 2 22.63 26.75 28.37
C PRO A 2 22.94 26.13 26.99
N PRO A 3 23.40 24.87 26.94
CA PRO A 3 23.73 24.22 25.68
C PRO A 3 22.45 24.04 24.86
N GLN A 4 22.52 24.45 23.59
CA GLN A 4 21.51 24.17 22.57
C GLN A 4 21.38 22.65 22.44
N VAL A 5 20.27 22.09 22.94
CA VAL A 5 19.95 20.68 22.73
C VAL A 5 19.62 20.51 21.25
N ASN A 6 20.48 19.79 20.54
CA ASN A 6 20.23 19.31 19.18
C ASN A 6 18.88 18.59 19.17
N ARG A 7 17.82 19.25 18.68
CA ARG A 7 16.58 18.58 18.31
C ARG A 7 16.85 17.88 16.99
N LEU A 8 17.38 16.66 17.08
CA LEU A 8 17.34 15.75 15.94
C LEU A 8 15.88 15.66 15.46
N PRO A 9 15.61 15.61 14.15
CA PRO A 9 14.24 15.58 13.61
C PRO A 9 13.46 14.31 13.95
N LEU A 10 14.09 13.37 14.68
CA LEU A 10 13.51 12.13 15.15
C LEU A 10 13.25 12.22 16.65
N SER A 11 12.11 11.72 17.08
CA SER A 11 11.75 11.67 18.49
C SER A 11 12.86 10.97 19.30
N PRO A 12 13.31 11.55 20.43
CA PRO A 12 14.31 10.92 21.28
C PRO A 12 13.83 9.59 21.89
N THR A 13 12.51 9.32 21.84
CA THR A 13 11.90 8.06 22.30
C THR A 13 11.83 6.98 21.21
N GLY A 14 12.22 7.29 19.97
CA GLY A 14 12.08 6.38 18.83
C GLY A 14 10.70 6.49 18.15
N ALA A 15 10.34 5.46 17.39
CA ALA A 15 9.01 5.37 16.77
C ALA A 15 7.95 5.06 17.84
N ASP A 16 6.80 5.75 17.78
CA ASP A 16 5.69 5.52 18.71
C ASP A 16 4.89 4.25 18.37
N VAL A 17 4.85 3.87 17.09
CA VAL A 17 4.17 2.68 16.57
C VAL A 17 5.02 2.05 15.48
N ILE A 18 5.20 0.74 15.54
CA ILE A 18 5.95 -0.07 14.58
C ILE A 18 4.98 -1.03 13.89
N LEU A 19 4.85 -0.92 12.56
CA LEU A 19 4.05 -1.80 11.72
C LEU A 19 4.96 -2.67 10.85
N GLY A 20 4.44 -3.78 10.31
CA GLY A 20 5.21 -4.67 9.44
C GLY A 20 6.02 -5.72 10.21
N VAL A 21 5.56 -6.12 11.40
CA VAL A 21 6.25 -7.10 12.25
C VAL A 21 5.52 -8.46 12.22
N GLU A 22 6.30 -9.54 12.25
CA GLU A 22 5.76 -10.85 12.60
C GLU A 22 5.60 -10.93 14.12
N THR A 23 4.37 -11.09 14.59
CA THR A 23 4.07 -11.23 16.03
C THR A 23 4.54 -12.58 16.61
N THR A 24 5.11 -13.46 15.78
CA THR A 24 5.37 -14.86 16.10
C THR A 24 6.82 -15.28 15.81
N ILE A 25 7.85 -14.67 16.43
CA ILE A 25 9.17 -15.34 16.46
C ILE A 25 9.92 -15.14 17.78
N PHE A 26 9.83 -16.14 18.66
CA PHE A 26 10.87 -16.51 19.62
C PHE A 26 11.48 -17.86 19.20
N THR A 27 12.14 -17.93 18.06
CA THR A 27 12.93 -19.12 17.69
C THR A 27 14.13 -18.74 16.82
N SER A 28 15.24 -19.40 17.12
CA SER A 28 16.61 -19.18 16.63
C SER A 28 16.82 -19.64 15.18
N LEU A 29 16.03 -19.14 14.22
CA LEU A 29 16.20 -19.44 12.80
C LEU A 29 16.85 -18.27 12.06
N LEU A 30 17.90 -18.58 11.30
CA LEU A 30 18.74 -17.62 10.57
C LEU A 30 18.06 -17.00 9.34
N ALA A 31 16.92 -17.55 8.91
CA ALA A 31 16.05 -17.00 7.88
C ALA A 31 14.65 -17.64 7.99
N MET A 32 13.61 -16.81 8.06
CA MET A 32 12.22 -17.23 7.87
C MET A 32 11.71 -16.60 6.57
N PRO A 33 11.01 -17.35 5.71
CA PRO A 33 10.31 -16.73 4.60
C PRO A 33 9.31 -15.72 5.16
N LEU A 34 9.25 -14.53 4.57
CA LEU A 34 8.26 -13.53 4.95
C LEU A 34 6.90 -14.04 4.45
N GLU A 35 6.06 -14.49 5.38
CA GLU A 35 4.70 -14.89 5.05
C GLU A 35 3.82 -13.64 4.92
N THR A 36 3.01 -13.60 3.86
CA THR A 36 2.05 -12.51 3.66
C THR A 36 0.92 -12.66 4.69
N SER A 37 0.60 -11.58 5.40
CA SER A 37 -0.47 -11.54 6.40
C SER A 37 -0.98 -10.11 6.60
N ALA A 38 -1.95 -9.91 7.49
CA ALA A 38 -2.45 -8.56 7.81
C ALA A 38 -1.43 -7.69 8.58
N THR A 39 -0.33 -8.26 9.08
CA THR A 39 0.67 -7.54 9.90
C THR A 39 2.04 -7.42 9.25
N THR A 40 2.28 -8.11 8.12
CA THR A 40 3.57 -8.12 7.42
C THR A 40 3.53 -7.27 6.16
N MET A 41 4.68 -6.71 5.79
CA MET A 41 4.87 -5.94 4.56
C MET A 41 6.19 -6.30 3.90
N PHE A 42 6.21 -6.37 2.57
CA PHE A 42 7.40 -6.62 1.78
C PHE A 42 7.71 -5.42 0.88
N GLY A 43 8.71 -4.64 1.28
CA GLY A 43 9.17 -3.47 0.53
C GLY A 43 8.08 -2.42 0.25
N PRO A 44 7.37 -1.91 1.28
CA PRO A 44 6.35 -0.89 1.08
C PRO A 44 6.98 0.41 0.55
N ARG A 45 6.35 1.05 -0.45
CA ARG A 45 6.93 2.23 -1.14
C ARG A 45 6.13 3.52 -0.98
N GLY A 46 4.93 3.46 -0.44
CA GLY A 46 4.08 4.62 -0.25
C GLY A 46 3.11 4.41 0.90
N ALA A 47 2.80 5.49 1.61
CA ALA A 47 1.82 5.53 2.67
C ALA A 47 1.01 6.83 2.58
N LEU A 48 -0.27 6.75 2.91
CA LEU A 48 -1.21 7.87 2.90
C LEU A 48 -2.06 7.80 4.17
N LEU A 49 -1.93 8.82 5.02
CA LEU A 49 -2.82 9.02 6.15
C LEU A 49 -3.89 10.06 5.78
N VAL A 50 -5.17 9.66 5.80
CA VAL A 50 -6.31 10.48 5.44
C VAL A 50 -6.80 11.25 6.67
N GLY A 51 -6.27 12.46 6.86
CA GLY A 51 -6.54 13.28 8.04
C GLY A 51 -5.81 12.76 9.29
N GLU A 52 -5.76 13.54 10.37
CA GLU A 52 -4.89 13.21 11.51
C GLU A 52 -5.20 11.85 12.14
N THR A 53 -6.47 11.47 12.25
CA THR A 53 -6.91 10.22 12.90
C THR A 53 -7.61 9.24 11.96
N GLY A 54 -7.74 9.58 10.67
CA GLY A 54 -8.53 8.79 9.73
C GLY A 54 -7.77 7.60 9.14
N PRO A 55 -8.28 7.04 8.03
CA PRO A 55 -7.71 5.85 7.43
C PRO A 55 -6.24 6.00 7.04
N LEU A 56 -5.45 4.96 7.30
CA LEU A 56 -4.09 4.82 6.78
C LEU A 56 -4.10 3.79 5.65
N TRP A 57 -3.56 4.14 4.50
CA TRP A 57 -3.34 3.22 3.37
C TRP A 57 -1.85 3.11 3.07
N VAL A 58 -1.36 1.88 2.88
CA VAL A 58 0.04 1.59 2.56
C VAL A 58 0.10 0.74 1.31
N SER A 59 0.98 1.11 0.37
CA SER A 59 1.35 0.27 -0.75
C SER A 59 2.36 -0.76 -0.28
N ASP A 60 1.89 -1.98 -0.03
CA ASP A 60 2.72 -3.15 0.24
C ASP A 60 3.20 -3.72 -1.10
N THR A 61 4.14 -2.99 -1.71
CA THR A 61 4.51 -3.15 -3.11
C THR A 61 4.93 -4.56 -3.46
N GLY A 62 5.78 -5.19 -2.63
CA GLY A 62 6.33 -6.50 -2.89
C GLY A 62 5.31 -7.63 -2.83
N HIS A 63 4.20 -7.45 -2.10
CA HIS A 63 3.07 -8.38 -2.10
C HIS A 63 1.98 -8.01 -3.11
N HIS A 64 2.22 -7.01 -3.97
CA HIS A 64 1.25 -6.54 -4.98
C HIS A 64 -0.13 -6.22 -4.38
N ARG A 65 -0.16 -5.47 -3.27
CA ARG A 65 -1.40 -5.10 -2.58
C ARG A 65 -1.33 -3.74 -1.90
N LEU A 66 -2.50 -3.23 -1.53
CA LEU A 66 -2.66 -2.12 -0.61
C LEU A 66 -3.20 -2.65 0.72
N LEU A 67 -2.62 -2.20 1.82
CA LEU A 67 -3.11 -2.47 3.17
C LEU A 67 -3.78 -1.21 3.73
N GLY A 68 -4.97 -1.37 4.29
CA GLY A 68 -5.76 -0.29 4.86
C GLY A 68 -6.05 -0.51 6.33
N TRP A 69 -5.90 0.53 7.14
CA TRP A 69 -6.36 0.60 8.53
C TRP A 69 -7.44 1.66 8.61
N ARG A 70 -8.54 1.35 9.31
CA ARG A 70 -9.69 2.25 9.44
C ARG A 70 -9.34 3.55 10.17
N ASN A 71 -8.44 3.47 11.13
CA ASN A 71 -7.89 4.61 11.85
C ASN A 71 -6.37 4.48 11.90
N ARG A 72 -5.67 5.60 12.12
CA ARG A 72 -4.23 5.60 12.41
C ARG A 72 -3.90 4.55 13.49
N PRO A 73 -3.00 3.59 13.22
CA PRO A 73 -2.62 2.59 14.20
C PRO A 73 -2.05 3.19 15.49
N ILE A 74 -2.35 2.55 16.62
CA ILE A 74 -1.91 2.98 17.96
C ILE A 74 -1.15 1.89 18.73
N LEU A 75 -1.02 0.70 18.14
CA LEU A 75 -0.30 -0.44 18.71
C LEU A 75 0.69 -0.99 17.69
N ASP A 76 1.83 -1.46 18.18
CA ASP A 76 2.79 -2.20 17.36
C ASP A 76 2.14 -3.44 16.76
N GLY A 77 2.44 -3.70 15.49
CA GLY A 77 1.93 -4.86 14.76
C GLY A 77 0.41 -4.87 14.59
N GLN A 78 -0.28 -3.72 14.71
CA GLN A 78 -1.72 -3.66 14.51
C GLN A 78 -2.07 -4.19 13.11
N PRO A 79 -2.93 -5.22 12.98
CA PRO A 79 -3.30 -5.79 11.69
C PRO A 79 -4.06 -4.77 10.85
N ALA A 80 -3.85 -4.81 9.55
CA ALA A 80 -4.67 -4.08 8.59
C ALA A 80 -6.13 -4.57 8.66
N ASP A 81 -7.06 -3.62 8.53
CA ASP A 81 -8.49 -3.88 8.47
C ASP A 81 -8.93 -4.33 7.07
N TRP A 82 -8.23 -3.84 6.04
CA TRP A 82 -8.61 -4.00 4.65
C TRP A 82 -7.43 -4.34 3.74
N VAL A 83 -7.73 -5.05 2.65
CA VAL A 83 -6.79 -5.34 1.57
C VAL A 83 -7.42 -5.00 0.22
N ILE A 84 -6.67 -4.34 -0.65
CA ILE A 84 -7.03 -4.16 -2.07
C ILE A 84 -5.91 -4.77 -2.91
N GLY A 85 -6.25 -5.58 -3.90
CA GLY A 85 -5.28 -6.16 -4.83
C GLY A 85 -5.16 -7.67 -4.76
N GLN A 86 -5.71 -8.28 -3.70
CA GLN A 86 -5.59 -9.71 -3.36
C GLN A 86 -6.91 -10.25 -2.81
N PRO A 87 -7.18 -11.57 -2.91
CA PRO A 87 -8.42 -12.16 -2.39
C PRO A 87 -8.55 -12.05 -0.86
N ASP A 88 -7.42 -12.09 -0.14
CA ASP A 88 -7.31 -11.95 1.31
C ASP A 88 -5.87 -11.52 1.69
N PHE A 89 -5.54 -11.57 2.98
CA PHE A 89 -4.22 -11.17 3.50
C PHE A 89 -3.12 -12.23 3.31
N ASP A 90 -3.49 -13.47 3.00
CA ASP A 90 -2.59 -14.63 2.91
C ASP A 90 -2.18 -14.94 1.46
N HIS A 91 -2.57 -14.08 0.51
CA HIS A 91 -2.22 -14.17 -0.90
C HIS A 91 -1.38 -12.98 -1.36
N GLU A 92 -0.56 -13.24 -2.38
CA GLU A 92 0.26 -12.25 -3.06
C GLU A 92 0.37 -12.57 -4.55
N GLY A 93 0.96 -11.63 -5.29
CA GLY A 93 1.34 -11.81 -6.68
C GLY A 93 0.63 -10.82 -7.61
N GLN A 94 1.27 -10.54 -8.74
CA GLN A 94 0.78 -9.61 -9.76
C GLN A 94 -0.70 -9.84 -10.07
N ASN A 95 -1.51 -8.79 -9.91
CA ASN A 95 -2.92 -8.77 -10.22
C ASN A 95 -3.72 -9.95 -9.62
N ALA A 96 -3.43 -10.35 -8.39
CA ALA A 96 -4.01 -11.54 -7.75
C ALA A 96 -3.85 -12.82 -8.60
N LYS A 97 -2.72 -12.93 -9.33
CA LYS A 97 -2.42 -14.01 -10.29
C LYS A 97 -3.43 -14.10 -11.45
N GLY A 98 -4.14 -13.01 -11.73
CA GLY A 98 -5.13 -12.90 -12.79
C GLY A 98 -4.85 -11.74 -13.75
N MET A 99 -5.91 -11.29 -14.42
CA MET A 99 -5.85 -10.13 -15.32
C MET A 99 -5.93 -8.82 -14.52
N PRO A 100 -5.34 -7.72 -15.02
CA PRO A 100 -5.59 -6.39 -14.46
C PRO A 100 -7.11 -6.11 -14.38
N GLY A 101 -7.52 -5.50 -13.29
CA GLY A 101 -8.91 -5.13 -13.06
C GLY A 101 -9.02 -3.93 -12.11
N ARG A 102 -10.25 -3.60 -11.71
CA ARG A 102 -10.56 -2.46 -10.84
C ARG A 102 -10.09 -2.63 -9.39
N THR A 103 -9.84 -3.88 -9.00
CA THR A 103 -9.52 -4.31 -7.63
C THR A 103 -8.17 -5.02 -7.55
N THR A 104 -7.38 -4.98 -8.63
CA THR A 104 -6.07 -5.64 -8.71
C THR A 104 -4.99 -4.58 -8.92
N VAL A 105 -3.78 -4.88 -8.45
CA VAL A 105 -2.61 -4.01 -8.62
C VAL A 105 -1.37 -4.83 -8.95
N ASN A 106 -0.35 -4.15 -9.46
CA ASN A 106 0.95 -4.71 -9.80
C ASN A 106 2.07 -3.74 -9.41
N LEU A 107 2.82 -4.11 -8.37
CA LEU A 107 3.86 -3.28 -7.77
C LEU A 107 3.37 -1.83 -7.53
N PRO A 108 2.28 -1.63 -6.76
CA PRO A 108 1.77 -0.30 -6.47
C PRO A 108 2.81 0.52 -5.69
N THR A 109 2.84 1.83 -5.91
CA THR A 109 3.87 2.71 -5.32
C THR A 109 3.26 3.88 -4.55
N GLY A 110 3.31 5.10 -5.09
CA GLY A 110 2.80 6.29 -4.43
C GLY A 110 1.28 6.27 -4.30
N LEU A 111 0.79 6.77 -3.16
CA LEU A 111 -0.61 7.09 -2.94
C LEU A 111 -0.73 8.58 -2.59
N CYS A 112 -1.85 9.21 -2.94
CA CYS A 112 -2.16 10.56 -2.49
C CYS A 112 -3.67 10.78 -2.37
N THR A 113 -4.07 11.79 -1.61
CA THR A 113 -5.46 12.27 -1.60
C THR A 113 -5.84 12.80 -2.98
N CYS A 114 -7.06 12.49 -3.44
CA CYS A 114 -7.63 12.98 -4.68
C CYS A 114 -9.09 13.39 -4.45
N GLY A 115 -9.32 14.67 -4.12
CA GLY A 115 -10.63 15.14 -3.66
C GLY A 115 -11.01 14.46 -2.34
N GLU A 116 -12.22 13.88 -2.28
CA GLU A 116 -12.71 13.08 -1.15
C GLU A 116 -12.20 11.64 -1.16
N GLY A 117 -11.42 11.25 -2.18
CA GLY A 117 -10.86 9.92 -2.33
C GLY A 117 -9.35 9.87 -2.39
N MET A 118 -8.83 8.86 -3.07
CA MET A 118 -7.39 8.64 -3.21
C MET A 118 -7.02 8.17 -4.61
N ALA A 119 -5.78 8.48 -5.00
CA ALA A 119 -5.16 7.97 -6.21
C ALA A 119 -3.95 7.11 -5.85
N VAL A 120 -3.75 6.04 -6.62
CA VAL A 120 -2.65 5.08 -6.44
C VAL A 120 -1.94 4.87 -7.76
N ALA A 121 -0.62 5.02 -7.74
CA ALA A 121 0.23 4.66 -8.86
C ALA A 121 0.42 3.14 -8.92
N ASP A 122 -0.30 2.49 -9.83
CA ASP A 122 -0.22 1.07 -10.13
C ASP A 122 0.86 0.83 -11.21
N ALA A 123 2.11 1.00 -10.79
CA ALA A 123 3.20 1.36 -11.66
C ALA A 123 3.52 0.31 -12.73
N TRP A 124 3.42 -0.99 -12.41
CA TRP A 124 3.70 -2.06 -13.37
C TRP A 124 2.45 -2.51 -14.15
N ASN A 125 1.31 -1.86 -13.94
CA ASN A 125 0.21 -1.88 -14.89
C ASN A 125 0.13 -0.59 -15.72
N HIS A 126 1.15 0.29 -15.64
CA HIS A 126 1.26 1.52 -16.41
C HIS A 126 0.00 2.40 -16.30
N ARG A 127 -0.57 2.47 -15.10
CA ARG A 127 -1.83 3.19 -14.84
C ARG A 127 -1.85 3.86 -13.47
N VAL A 128 -2.78 4.79 -13.32
CA VAL A 128 -3.17 5.33 -12.01
C VAL A 128 -4.62 4.94 -11.76
N LEU A 129 -4.88 4.30 -10.62
CA LEU A 129 -6.22 3.99 -10.15
C LEU A 129 -6.70 5.09 -9.22
N ILE A 130 -7.93 5.55 -9.39
CA ILE A 130 -8.52 6.60 -8.56
C ILE A 130 -9.86 6.12 -8.02
N TRP A 131 -10.04 6.27 -6.72
CA TRP A 131 -11.33 6.20 -6.05
C TRP A 131 -11.81 7.61 -5.76
N LYS A 132 -13.08 7.90 -6.03
CA LYS A 132 -13.69 9.21 -5.77
C LYS A 132 -14.00 9.44 -4.29
N GLN A 133 -14.07 8.36 -3.53
CA GLN A 133 -14.19 8.32 -2.07
C GLN A 133 -13.08 7.43 -1.53
N VAL A 134 -12.55 7.72 -0.35
CA VAL A 134 -11.55 6.85 0.26
C VAL A 134 -12.18 5.48 0.49
N PRO A 135 -11.55 4.37 0.06
CA PRO A 135 -12.08 3.05 0.35
C PRO A 135 -12.19 2.81 1.86
N GLU A 136 -13.30 2.20 2.28
CA GLU A 136 -13.56 1.78 3.66
C GLU A 136 -13.91 0.28 3.76
N ASP A 137 -13.47 -0.50 2.78
CA ASP A 137 -13.59 -1.96 2.76
C ASP A 137 -12.48 -2.60 1.90
N SER A 138 -12.36 -3.92 1.95
CA SER A 138 -11.47 -4.68 1.09
C SER A 138 -11.98 -4.71 -0.35
N ASN A 139 -11.06 -4.64 -1.30
CA ASN A 139 -11.31 -4.73 -2.74
C ASN A 139 -12.44 -3.83 -3.27
N VAL A 140 -12.60 -2.62 -2.70
CA VAL A 140 -13.46 -1.58 -3.29
C VAL A 140 -12.94 -1.28 -4.70
N PRO A 141 -13.78 -1.36 -5.76
CA PRO A 141 -13.34 -1.14 -7.12
C PRO A 141 -12.97 0.33 -7.35
N ALA A 142 -11.84 0.58 -8.00
CA ALA A 142 -11.48 1.92 -8.45
C ALA A 142 -12.53 2.50 -9.41
N ASP A 143 -12.76 3.80 -9.35
CA ASP A 143 -13.76 4.52 -10.15
C ASP A 143 -13.22 4.95 -11.51
N VAL A 144 -11.96 5.36 -11.55
CA VAL A 144 -11.29 5.94 -12.72
C VAL A 144 -9.92 5.29 -12.91
N VAL A 145 -9.54 5.11 -14.17
CA VAL A 145 -8.20 4.70 -14.58
C VAL A 145 -7.60 5.78 -15.49
N LEU A 146 -6.38 6.22 -15.17
CA LEU A 146 -5.58 7.09 -16.04
C LEU A 146 -4.43 6.29 -16.66
N GLY A 147 -3.98 6.71 -17.83
CA GLY A 147 -2.90 6.05 -18.59
C GLY A 147 -3.39 4.95 -19.54
N GLN A 148 -4.43 4.19 -19.15
CA GLN A 148 -4.98 3.09 -19.96
C GLN A 148 -6.34 3.41 -20.58
N ALA A 149 -6.78 2.59 -21.53
CA ALA A 149 -8.09 2.73 -22.17
C ALA A 149 -9.23 2.23 -21.27
N ASP A 150 -8.95 1.21 -20.47
CA ASP A 150 -9.86 0.61 -19.50
C ASP A 150 -9.06 -0.06 -18.36
N PHE A 151 -9.75 -0.77 -17.47
CA PHE A 151 -9.16 -1.41 -16.30
C PHE A 151 -8.47 -2.76 -16.57
N THR A 152 -8.56 -3.29 -17.79
CA THR A 152 -8.03 -4.61 -18.17
C THR A 152 -6.79 -4.53 -19.03
N GLN A 153 -6.54 -3.38 -19.67
CA GLN A 153 -5.31 -3.09 -20.39
C GLN A 153 -4.19 -2.61 -19.47
N ASN A 154 -2.96 -3.02 -19.75
CA ASN A 154 -1.79 -2.61 -18.99
C ASN A 154 -0.51 -2.49 -19.83
N GLU A 155 -0.59 -2.51 -21.16
CA GLU A 155 0.61 -2.36 -22.00
C GLU A 155 1.20 -0.94 -21.88
N PRO A 156 2.54 -0.78 -21.89
CA PRO A 156 3.19 0.52 -21.94
C PRO A 156 2.69 1.34 -23.13
N ASN A 157 2.37 2.63 -22.91
CA ASN A 157 1.81 3.51 -23.95
C ASN A 157 0.60 2.90 -24.68
N ARG A 158 -0.23 2.10 -23.99
CA ARG A 158 -1.39 1.40 -24.56
C ARG A 158 -1.05 0.47 -25.72
N GLY A 159 0.19 -0.04 -25.77
CA GLY A 159 0.68 -0.89 -26.86
C GLY A 159 1.00 -0.14 -28.15
N SER A 160 0.84 1.19 -28.22
CA SER A 160 1.30 1.97 -29.37
C SER A 160 2.79 2.27 -29.24
N GLN A 161 3.59 1.70 -30.14
CA GLN A 161 4.96 2.14 -30.38
C GLN A 161 4.93 3.16 -31.52
N GLU A 162 4.73 4.44 -31.22
CA GLU A 162 5.17 5.49 -32.15
C GLU A 162 6.67 5.72 -31.89
N THR A 163 7.52 5.11 -32.70
CA THR A 163 8.92 5.50 -32.80
C THR A 163 8.98 6.88 -33.45
N ALA A 164 9.58 7.85 -32.75
CA ALA A 164 9.85 9.19 -33.25
C ALA A 164 10.75 9.19 -34.49
#